data_AF-A0A6H1ZV85-F1
#
_entry.id   AF-A0A6H1ZV85-F1
#
_cell.length_a   1.000
_cell.length_b   1.000
_cell.length_c   1.000
_cell.angle_alpha   90.00
_cell.angle_beta   90.00
_cell.angle_gamma   90.00
#
_symmetry.space_group_name_H-M   'P 1'
#
loop_
_entity.id
_entity.type
_entity.pdbx_description
1 polymer ?
#
loop_
_entity_poly.entity_id
_entity_poly.type
_entity_poly.pdbx_seq_one_letter_code
_entity_poly.pdbx_strand_id
1 'polypeptide(L)'
;MRPEKEFWEWCGWTYHPNWKVCWQSPKKYNSEKPPPMTLDNLFKHAVPKLYESGYYYELIQWNEGQHKAIIKKVTHTDTHDNLGWEVTAFDAVDKDPAQALYKAILEVIPK
;
A
#
# COMPACT_ATOMS: atom_id res chain seq x y z
N MET A 1 -14.21 -9.01 -0.84
CA MET A 1 -12.86 -9.49 -0.47
C MET A 1 -12.35 -8.64 0.70
N ARG A 2 -11.45 -9.13 1.58
CA ARG A 2 -10.82 -8.26 2.59
C ARG A 2 -9.56 -7.67 1.97
N PRO A 3 -9.39 -6.34 1.84
CA PRO A 3 -8.21 -5.72 1.23
C PRO A 3 -6.90 -6.20 1.88
N GLU A 4 -6.95 -6.54 3.17
CA GLU A 4 -5.79 -7.06 3.87
C GLU A 4 -5.35 -8.43 3.34
N LYS A 5 -6.28 -9.31 2.93
CA LYS A 5 -5.94 -10.64 2.38
C LYS A 5 -5.13 -10.48 1.09
N GLU A 6 -5.62 -9.66 0.17
CA GLU A 6 -5.00 -9.46 -1.13
C GLU A 6 -3.67 -8.70 -1.02
N PHE A 7 -3.53 -7.80 -0.02
CA PHE A 7 -2.25 -7.21 0.34
C PHE A 7 -1.19 -8.26 0.71
N TRP A 8 -1.56 -9.29 1.49
CA TRP A 8 -0.61 -10.38 1.83
C TRP A 8 -0.19 -11.16 0.60
N GLU A 9 -1.14 -11.46 -0.27
CA GLU A 9 -0.89 -12.18 -1.51
C GLU A 9 0.02 -11.36 -2.42
N TRP A 10 -0.16 -10.04 -2.52
CA TRP A 10 0.76 -9.14 -3.20
C TRP A 10 2.17 -9.21 -2.63
N CYS A 11 2.30 -9.29 -1.31
CA CYS A 11 3.59 -9.41 -0.65
C CYS A 11 4.24 -10.80 -0.78
N GLY A 12 3.57 -11.77 -1.41
CA GLY A 12 4.03 -13.15 -1.59
C GLY A 12 3.74 -14.08 -0.40
N TRP A 13 2.77 -13.73 0.44
CA TRP A 13 2.44 -14.49 1.65
C TRP A 13 0.99 -14.97 1.66
N THR A 14 0.78 -16.21 2.12
CA THR A 14 -0.57 -16.76 2.31
C THR A 14 -1.22 -16.14 3.54
N TYR A 15 -2.26 -15.31 3.37
CA TYR A 15 -2.96 -14.66 4.47
C TYR A 15 -3.38 -15.65 5.58
N HIS A 16 -3.06 -15.29 6.83
CA HIS A 16 -3.58 -15.95 8.02
C HIS A 16 -4.37 -14.95 8.90
N PRO A 17 -5.58 -15.28 9.40
CA PRO A 17 -6.41 -14.36 10.19
C PRO A 17 -5.71 -13.76 11.42
N ASN A 18 -4.80 -14.52 12.05
CA ASN A 18 -4.05 -14.10 13.23
C ASN A 18 -2.89 -13.13 12.94
N TRP A 19 -2.55 -12.89 11.67
CA TRP A 19 -1.43 -12.02 11.29
C TRP A 19 -1.71 -10.54 11.49
N LYS A 20 -2.98 -10.14 11.49
CA LYS A 20 -3.41 -8.76 11.81
C LYS A 20 -2.83 -8.26 13.15
N VAL A 21 -2.60 -9.19 14.10
CA VAL A 21 -2.05 -8.91 15.43
C VAL A 21 -0.51 -8.88 15.44
N CYS A 22 0.15 -9.67 14.58
CA CYS A 22 1.61 -9.72 14.51
C CYS A 22 2.20 -8.50 13.79
N TRP A 23 1.46 -7.96 12.82
CA TRP A 23 1.84 -6.82 12.00
C TRP A 23 1.95 -5.50 12.77
N GLN A 24 1.24 -5.36 13.89
CA GLN A 24 1.26 -4.18 14.76
C GLN A 24 2.33 -4.25 15.87
N SER A 25 3.04 -5.37 16.00
CA SER A 25 4.00 -5.57 17.09
C SER A 25 5.29 -6.24 16.61
N PRO A 26 6.37 -5.47 16.38
CA PRO A 26 7.67 -5.98 15.93
C PRO A 26 8.28 -7.03 16.86
N LYS A 27 7.89 -7.04 18.15
CA LYS A 27 8.46 -7.91 19.19
C LYS A 27 8.05 -9.39 19.08
N LYS A 28 7.19 -9.77 18.12
CA LYS A 28 6.64 -11.13 18.02
C LYS A 28 6.99 -11.87 16.71
N TYR A 29 7.97 -11.40 15.94
CA TYR A 29 8.38 -12.04 14.69
C TYR A 29 9.09 -13.39 14.92
N ASN A 30 8.61 -14.44 14.24
CA ASN A 30 9.31 -15.69 13.97
C ASN A 30 9.14 -15.99 12.46
N SER A 31 9.94 -16.88 11.88
CA SER A 31 9.96 -17.16 10.42
C SER A 31 8.63 -17.64 9.82
N GLU A 32 7.65 -17.99 10.66
CA GLU A 32 6.28 -18.41 10.29
C GLU A 32 5.28 -17.24 10.26
N LYS A 33 5.72 -16.03 10.62
CA LYS A 33 4.93 -14.80 10.63
C LYS A 33 5.38 -13.87 9.52
N PRO A 34 4.47 -13.02 9.03
CA PRO A 34 4.81 -12.10 7.98
C PRO A 34 5.74 -11.00 8.55
N PRO A 35 6.58 -10.38 7.70
CA PRO A 35 7.61 -9.44 8.15
C PRO A 35 7.00 -8.22 8.84
N PRO A 36 7.72 -7.53 9.73
CA PRO A 36 7.20 -6.31 10.36
C PRO A 36 6.90 -5.23 9.33
N MET A 37 5.93 -4.35 9.62
CA MET A 37 5.57 -3.23 8.75
C MET A 37 6.58 -2.09 8.83
N THR A 38 7.73 -2.30 8.22
CA THR A 38 8.74 -1.26 8.01
C THR A 38 8.69 -0.77 6.57
N LEU A 39 9.21 0.43 6.33
CA LEU A 39 9.37 0.93 4.95
C LEU A 39 10.17 -0.04 4.09
N ASP A 40 11.27 -0.59 4.59
CA ASP A 40 12.09 -1.55 3.86
C ASP A 40 11.29 -2.76 3.38
N ASN A 41 10.43 -3.31 4.25
CA ASN A 41 9.61 -4.47 3.87
C ASN A 41 8.50 -4.08 2.90
N LEU A 42 7.91 -2.88 3.02
CA LEU A 42 6.94 -2.38 2.04
C LEU A 42 7.60 -2.16 0.67
N PHE A 43 8.79 -1.57 0.63
CA PHE A 43 9.55 -1.38 -0.61
C PHE A 43 9.99 -2.69 -1.24
N LYS A 44 10.29 -3.70 -0.42
CA LYS A 44 10.70 -5.02 -0.90
C LYS A 44 9.53 -5.86 -1.43
N HIS A 45 8.36 -5.76 -0.81
CA HIS A 45 7.28 -6.72 -1.04
C HIS A 45 6.00 -6.12 -1.65
N ALA A 46 5.59 -4.92 -1.26
CA ALA A 46 4.31 -4.34 -1.68
C ALA A 46 4.45 -3.37 -2.86
N VAL A 47 5.45 -2.49 -2.81
CA VAL A 47 5.67 -1.46 -3.83
C VAL A 47 5.94 -2.02 -5.23
N PRO A 48 6.68 -3.13 -5.42
CA PRO A 48 6.82 -3.75 -6.74
C PRO A 48 5.47 -4.13 -7.36
N LYS A 49 4.55 -4.70 -6.58
CA LYS A 49 3.18 -5.03 -7.05
C LYS A 49 2.34 -3.81 -7.38
N LEU A 50 2.53 -2.73 -6.63
CA LEU A 50 1.90 -1.45 -6.92
C LEU A 50 2.31 -0.92 -8.30
N TYR A 51 3.61 -0.94 -8.61
CA TYR A 51 4.13 -0.56 -9.93
C TYR A 51 3.68 -1.52 -11.05
N GLU A 52 3.73 -2.84 -10.82
CA GLU A 52 3.21 -3.83 -11.78
C GLU A 52 1.72 -3.60 -12.10
N SER A 53 0.96 -3.08 -11.14
CA SER A 53 -0.47 -2.77 -11.29
C SER A 53 -0.72 -1.38 -11.95
N GLY A 54 0.33 -0.70 -12.38
CA GLY A 54 0.29 0.59 -13.09
C GLY A 54 0.13 1.80 -12.17
N TYR A 55 0.36 1.65 -10.87
CA TYR A 55 0.32 2.74 -9.91
C TYR A 55 1.73 3.29 -9.63
N TYR A 56 1.78 4.54 -9.19
CA TYR A 56 2.97 5.22 -8.73
C TYR A 56 2.73 5.72 -7.31
N TYR A 57 3.78 5.87 -6.50
CA TYR A 57 3.64 6.42 -5.16
C TYR A 57 4.57 7.61 -4.93
N GLU A 58 4.14 8.49 -4.02
CA GLU A 58 4.92 9.57 -3.44
C GLU A 58 4.79 9.48 -1.91
N LEU A 59 5.91 9.58 -1.20
CA LEU A 59 5.93 9.64 0.26
C LEU A 59 6.59 10.95 0.66
N ILE A 60 5.82 11.85 1.26
CA ILE A 60 6.25 13.22 1.58
C ILE A 60 6.05 13.51 3.06
N GLN A 61 6.92 14.34 3.62
CA GLN A 61 6.66 14.97 4.91
C GLN A 61 5.56 16.02 4.71
N TRP A 62 4.47 15.93 5.48
CA TRP A 62 3.31 16.80 5.31
C TRP A 62 3.25 17.89 6.39
N ASN A 63 3.45 17.52 7.66
CA ASN A 63 3.49 18.42 8.82
C ASN A 63 4.65 18.01 9.75
N GLU A 64 4.87 18.76 10.84
CA GLU A 64 5.82 18.37 11.89
C GLU A 64 5.53 16.94 12.41
N GLY A 65 6.43 16.03 12.09
CA GLY A 65 6.36 14.62 12.49
C GLY A 65 5.26 13.80 11.81
N GLN A 66 4.62 14.29 10.74
CA GLN A 66 3.64 13.53 9.95
C GLN A 66 4.10 13.32 8.52
N HIS A 67 3.73 12.15 7.99
CA HIS A 67 4.04 11.69 6.66
C HIS A 67 2.75 11.44 5.90
N LYS A 68 2.72 11.85 4.63
CA LYS A 68 1.63 11.55 3.70
C LYS A 68 2.15 10.64 2.60
N ALA A 69 1.46 9.53 2.38
CA ALA A 69 1.64 8.70 1.21
C ALA A 69 0.52 8.99 0.21
N ILE A 70 0.88 9.14 -1.07
CA ILE A 70 -0.03 9.36 -2.18
C ILE A 70 0.24 8.29 -3.21
N ILE A 71 -0.78 7.57 -3.65
CA ILE A 71 -0.71 6.60 -4.74
C ILE A 71 -1.55 7.10 -5.89
N LYS A 72 -0.96 7.15 -7.09
CA LYS A 72 -1.55 7.68 -8.31
C LYS A 72 -1.63 6.60 -9.38
N LYS A 73 -2.72 6.57 -10.14
CA LYS A 73 -2.83 5.80 -11.39
C LYS A 73 -3.20 6.76 -12.51
N VAL A 74 -2.49 6.65 -13.62
CA VAL A 74 -2.83 7.37 -14.85
C VAL A 74 -3.56 6.41 -15.76
N THR A 75 -4.81 6.72 -16.07
CA THR A 75 -5.66 5.94 -16.98
C THR A 75 -5.97 6.76 -18.22
N HIS A 76 -5.68 6.18 -19.38
CA HIS A 76 -6.11 6.75 -20.65
C HIS A 76 -7.61 6.46 -20.82
N THR A 77 -8.41 7.50 -20.90
CA THR A 77 -9.83 7.38 -21.23
C THR A 77 -10.00 7.65 -22.71
N ASP A 78 -10.43 6.60 -23.43
CA ASP A 78 -10.87 6.68 -24.82
C ASP A 78 -12.36 6.37 -24.82
N THR A 79 -13.15 7.42 -24.69
CA THR A 79 -14.58 7.35 -24.98
C THR A 79 -14.83 8.11 -26.28
N HIS A 80 -15.83 7.69 -27.07
CA HIS A 80 -16.11 8.24 -28.41
C HIS A 80 -16.20 9.79 -28.46
N ASP A 81 -16.39 10.45 -27.30
CA ASP A 81 -16.52 11.90 -27.15
C ASP A 81 -15.43 12.57 -26.29
N ASN A 82 -14.48 11.83 -25.70
CA ASN A 82 -13.41 12.40 -24.87
C ASN A 82 -12.15 11.50 -24.89
N LEU A 83 -11.07 12.06 -25.46
CA LEU A 83 -9.70 11.60 -25.27
C LEU A 83 -9.09 12.38 -24.10
N GLY A 84 -8.74 11.68 -23.02
CA GLY A 84 -8.21 12.31 -21.81
C GLY A 84 -7.29 11.41 -21.02
N TRP A 85 -6.48 12.04 -20.18
CA TRP A 85 -5.71 11.37 -19.14
C TRP A 85 -6.43 11.62 -17.81
N GLU A 86 -6.97 10.56 -17.21
CA GLU A 86 -7.51 10.62 -15.86
C GLU A 86 -6.42 10.22 -14.87
N VAL A 87 -6.31 10.99 -13.77
CA VAL A 87 -5.41 10.65 -12.67
C VAL A 87 -6.26 10.32 -11.45
N THR A 88 -6.29 9.05 -11.06
CA THR A 88 -6.88 8.64 -9.78
C THR A 88 -5.81 8.71 -8.71
N ALA A 89 -6.08 9.40 -7.60
CA ALA A 89 -5.16 9.51 -6.48
C ALA A 89 -5.81 9.05 -5.17
N PHE A 90 -5.05 8.31 -4.39
CA PHE A 90 -5.42 7.80 -3.07
C PHE A 90 -4.36 8.25 -2.09
N ASP A 91 -4.76 8.74 -0.91
CA ASP A 91 -3.79 9.21 0.06
C ASP A 91 -4.13 8.83 1.49
N ALA A 92 -3.07 8.74 2.30
CA ALA A 92 -3.17 8.49 3.72
C ALA A 92 -2.07 9.23 4.48
N VAL A 93 -2.40 9.68 5.70
CA VAL A 93 -1.50 10.41 6.58
C VAL A 93 -1.29 9.64 7.88
N ASP A 94 -0.04 9.55 8.34
CA ASP A 94 0.30 8.97 9.63
C ASP A 94 1.58 9.59 10.20
N LYS A 95 1.83 9.40 11.50
CA LYS A 95 3.12 9.77 12.13
C LYS A 95 4.23 8.83 11.67
N ASP A 96 3.92 7.54 11.51
CA ASP A 96 4.85 6.56 10.97
C ASP A 96 4.74 6.51 9.43
N PRO A 97 5.81 6.79 8.68
CA PRO A 97 5.77 6.75 7.21
C PRO A 97 5.39 5.36 6.65
N ALA A 98 5.74 4.27 7.34
CA ALA A 98 5.33 2.93 6.91
C ALA A 98 3.82 2.73 7.04
N GLN A 99 3.20 3.26 8.09
CA GLN A 99 1.74 3.23 8.27
C GLN A 99 1.03 4.07 7.21
N ALA A 100 1.55 5.26 6.92
CA ALA A 100 1.01 6.12 5.86
C ALA A 100 1.01 5.39 4.51
N LEU A 101 2.14 4.81 4.13
CA LEU A 101 2.27 4.07 2.88
C LEU A 101 1.37 2.83 2.83
N TYR A 102 1.33 2.03 3.89
CA TYR A 102 0.47 0.85 3.96
C TYR A 102 -1.02 1.20 3.80
N LYS A 103 -1.50 2.22 4.52
CA LYS A 103 -2.89 2.66 4.44
C LYS A 103 -3.25 3.11 3.03
N ALA A 104 -2.38 3.88 2.39
CA ALA A 104 -2.59 4.28 1.01
C ALA A 104 -2.65 3.06 0.07
N ILE A 105 -1.77 2.06 0.25
CA ILE A 105 -1.77 0.83 -0.57
C ILE A 105 -3.09 0.07 -0.41
N LEU A 106 -3.65 -0.01 0.80
CA LEU A 106 -4.93 -0.69 1.02
C LEU A 106 -6.09 -0.04 0.26
N GLU A 107 -6.05 1.27 0.01
CA GLU A 107 -7.11 1.97 -0.71
C GLU A 107 -7.14 1.62 -2.21
N VAL A 108 -6.02 1.15 -2.78
CA VAL A 108 -5.95 0.75 -4.19
C VAL A 108 -6.24 -0.73 -4.43
N ILE A 109 -6.32 -1.54 -3.37
CA ILE A 109 -6.65 -2.95 -3.48
C ILE A 109 -8.17 -3.11 -3.66
N PRO A 110 -8.64 -3.80 -4.72
CA PRO A 110 -10.06 -3.99 -4.98
C PRO A 110 -10.79 -4.62 -3.79
N LYS A 111 -11.99 -4.13 -3.48
CA LYS A 111 -12.84 -4.63 -2.38
C LYS A 111 -13.75 -5.77 -2.82
#